data_AF-A0A7X8WXI1-F1
#
_entry.id   AF-A0A7X8WXI1-F1
#
_cell.length_a   1.000
_cell.length_b   1.000
_cell.length_c   1.000
_cell.angle_alpha   90.00
_cell.angle_beta   90.00
_cell.angle_gamma   90.00
#
_symmetry.space_group_name_H-M   'P 1'
#
loop_
_entity.id
_entity.type
_entity.pdbx_description
1 polymer ?
#
loop_
_entity_poly.entity_id
_entity_poly.type
_entity_poly.pdbx_seq_one_letter_code
_entity_poly.pdbx_strand_id
1 'polypeptide(L)'
;MTKTVRDKLIAVLGAGLLGYYLSLSLFRGLIWDGLIKFLPAINSRHLPDKIYIGLLGAVVGGIVTYILFNLYIERRSFKTHKQSYLIALVLLIIAPLLIVGIFRVHALSIVTKQEGTTPTQVTIRVDDVGNSIMFATSSSSAGGIDKSIFVPEPYLDEFGQRIRDLKFVEVLEREKQMDTPYSTIWINYRAEGKWYSKIMRYNQGLFSEAVAGQRMAYYTNPQLEELIERLMLDAADINNYNQARIYNTLTFNEKLEPKKIIGEDFQRLVGSLRPENLIKQDTEGVKRIKSYQERKQWVPKEERDIYGIDLWQKGSEGNMGRNFMVYDKLTKTLMFEGKYYQVDLGNLVH
;
A
#
# COMPACT_ATOMS: atom_id res chain seq x y z
N MET A 1 -1.93 36.81 42.03
CA MET A 1 -1.62 36.97 40.59
C MET A 1 -2.17 38.33 40.16
N THR A 2 -1.34 39.25 39.67
CA THR A 2 -1.82 40.58 39.22
C THR A 2 -2.63 40.44 37.92
N LYS A 3 -3.59 41.35 37.68
CA LYS A 3 -4.49 41.31 36.50
C LYS A 3 -3.72 41.15 35.18
N THR A 4 -2.60 41.86 35.03
CA THR A 4 -1.70 41.79 33.88
C THR A 4 -1.04 40.41 33.68
N VAL A 5 -0.67 39.71 34.74
CA VAL A 5 -0.09 38.35 34.64
C VAL A 5 -1.14 37.35 34.17
N ARG A 6 -2.39 37.48 34.64
CA ARG A 6 -3.52 36.66 34.18
C ARG A 6 -3.82 36.92 32.70
N ASP A 7 -3.90 38.18 32.31
CA ASP A 7 -4.22 38.56 30.93
C ASP A 7 -3.12 38.10 29.95
N LYS A 8 -1.84 38.20 30.33
CA LYS A 8 -0.71 37.65 29.57
C LYS A 8 -0.83 36.14 29.39
N LEU A 9 -1.14 35.41 30.45
CA LEU A 9 -1.28 33.95 30.41
C LEU A 9 -2.44 33.53 29.49
N ILE A 10 -3.58 34.22 29.57
CA ILE A 10 -4.72 33.99 28.66
C ILE A 10 -4.31 34.27 27.21
N ALA A 11 -3.57 35.37 26.95
CA ALA A 11 -3.13 35.71 25.60
C ALA A 11 -2.19 34.65 25.03
N VAL A 12 -1.21 34.18 25.81
CA VAL A 12 -0.25 33.16 25.38
C VAL A 12 -0.94 31.82 25.13
N LEU A 13 -1.86 31.39 26.01
CA LEU A 13 -2.61 30.15 25.83
C LEU A 13 -3.56 30.23 24.62
N GLY A 14 -4.28 31.34 24.47
CA GLY A 14 -5.17 31.57 23.33
C GLY A 14 -4.41 31.61 22.01
N ALA A 15 -3.26 32.27 21.96
CA ALA A 15 -2.40 32.29 20.79
C ALA A 15 -1.73 30.94 20.52
N GLY A 16 -1.40 30.17 21.55
CA GLY A 16 -0.93 28.80 21.39
C GLY A 16 -1.99 27.91 20.76
N LEU A 17 -3.24 27.99 21.21
CA LEU A 17 -4.35 27.27 20.59
C LEU A 17 -4.58 27.73 19.14
N LEU A 18 -4.57 29.03 18.88
CA LEU A 18 -4.67 29.57 17.53
C LEU A 18 -3.52 29.06 16.64
N GLY A 19 -2.28 29.10 17.14
CA GLY A 19 -1.10 28.58 16.46
C GLY A 19 -1.21 27.10 16.14
N TYR A 20 -1.74 26.29 17.07
CA TYR A 20 -2.04 24.87 16.84
C TYR A 20 -2.97 24.69 15.62
N TYR A 21 -4.10 25.38 15.59
CA TYR A 21 -5.06 25.26 14.48
C TYR A 21 -4.54 25.84 13.17
N LEU A 22 -3.84 26.98 13.20
CA LEU A 22 -3.24 27.59 12.01
C LEU A 22 -2.18 26.67 11.41
N SER A 23 -1.40 25.98 12.22
CA SER A 23 -0.40 25.02 11.74
C SER A 23 -1.02 23.80 11.07
N LEU A 24 -2.15 23.30 11.58
CA LEU A 24 -2.88 22.18 10.99
C LEU A 24 -3.60 22.55 9.69
N SER A 25 -3.95 23.83 9.51
CA SER A 25 -4.72 24.32 8.37
C SER A 25 -3.83 24.94 7.29
N LEU A 26 -3.21 26.08 7.59
CA LEU A 26 -2.49 26.91 6.61
C LEU A 26 -1.03 26.45 6.44
N PHE A 27 -0.35 26.12 7.53
CA PHE A 27 1.08 25.80 7.50
C PHE A 27 1.40 24.31 7.46
N ARG A 28 0.38 23.46 7.26
CA ARG A 28 0.51 22.01 7.36
C ARG A 28 1.59 21.48 6.42
N GLY A 29 1.53 21.86 5.15
CA GLY A 29 2.50 21.43 4.13
C GLY A 29 3.92 21.84 4.49
N LEU A 30 4.15 23.12 4.80
CA LEU A 30 5.47 23.66 5.14
C LEU A 30 6.09 22.97 6.37
N ILE A 31 5.31 22.81 7.44
CA ILE A 31 5.80 22.19 8.67
C ILE A 31 6.05 20.70 8.46
N TRP A 32 5.16 20.02 7.73
CA TRP A 32 5.31 18.61 7.42
C TRP A 32 6.55 18.35 6.55
N ASP A 33 6.74 19.13 5.49
CA ASP A 33 7.90 19.05 4.60
C ASP A 33 9.21 19.31 5.35
N GLY A 34 9.19 20.20 6.35
CA GLY A 34 10.30 20.39 7.29
C GLY A 34 10.55 19.14 8.14
N LEU A 35 9.52 18.62 8.79
CA LEU A 35 9.61 17.45 9.68
C LEU A 35 10.15 16.21 8.97
N ILE A 36 9.65 15.89 7.77
CA ILE A 36 10.04 14.69 7.03
C ILE A 36 11.49 14.71 6.56
N LYS A 37 12.10 15.89 6.35
CA LYS A 37 13.52 16.02 5.98
C LYS A 37 14.47 15.55 7.08
N PHE A 38 14.05 15.63 8.34
CA PHE A 38 14.84 15.17 9.48
C PHE A 38 14.63 13.69 9.82
N LEU A 39 13.75 13.01 9.08
CA LEU A 39 13.53 11.59 9.27
C LEU A 39 14.57 10.74 8.53
N PRO A 40 14.97 9.60 9.11
CA PRO A 40 15.65 8.56 8.34
C PRO A 40 14.76 8.06 7.20
N ALA A 41 15.30 7.19 6.34
CA ALA A 41 14.56 6.53 5.28
C ALA A 41 13.56 5.51 5.87
N ILE A 42 12.46 6.01 6.43
CA ILE A 42 11.37 5.22 6.99
C ILE A 42 10.04 5.58 6.33
N ASN A 43 9.11 4.64 6.35
CA ASN A 43 7.75 4.87 5.86
C ASN A 43 7.04 5.95 6.70
N SER A 44 6.55 7.00 6.04
CA SER A 44 5.92 8.14 6.71
C SER A 44 4.41 8.05 6.87
N ARG A 45 3.76 7.01 6.34
CA ARG A 45 2.29 6.91 6.22
C ARG A 45 1.57 6.92 7.58
N HIS A 46 2.14 6.24 8.56
CA HIS A 46 1.53 6.02 9.88
C HIS A 46 2.10 6.93 10.97
N LEU A 47 2.86 7.96 10.56
CA LEU A 47 3.48 8.88 11.52
C LEU A 47 2.44 9.84 12.10
N PRO A 48 2.60 10.26 13.37
CA PRO A 48 1.67 11.15 14.07
C PRO A 48 1.76 12.61 13.61
N ASP A 49 1.64 12.86 12.31
CA ASP A 49 1.84 14.17 11.64
C ASP A 49 1.08 15.32 12.33
N LYS A 50 -0.22 15.13 12.59
CA LYS A 50 -1.09 16.16 13.16
C LYS A 50 -0.62 16.65 14.53
N ILE A 51 -0.18 15.74 15.40
CA ILE A 51 0.21 16.09 16.78
C ILE A 51 1.44 17.01 16.74
N TYR A 52 2.45 16.65 15.96
CA TYR A 52 3.71 17.39 15.93
C TYR A 52 3.61 18.71 15.14
N ILE A 53 2.83 18.73 14.06
CA ILE A 53 2.51 19.97 13.34
C ILE A 53 1.82 20.95 14.28
N GLY A 54 0.78 20.49 14.98
CA GLY A 54 0.03 21.28 15.95
C GLY A 54 0.90 21.81 17.10
N LEU A 55 1.74 20.95 17.68
CA LEU A 55 2.65 21.35 18.78
C LEU A 55 3.66 22.42 18.32
N LEU A 56 4.22 22.30 17.11
CA LEU A 56 5.10 23.33 16.55
C LEU A 56 4.36 24.67 16.40
N GLY A 57 3.15 24.65 15.85
CA GLY A 57 2.31 25.83 15.75
C GLY A 57 2.00 26.47 17.10
N ALA A 58 1.66 25.65 18.09
CA ALA A 58 1.30 26.12 19.43
C ALA A 58 2.47 26.80 20.14
N VAL A 59 3.66 26.19 20.07
CA VAL A 59 4.87 26.74 20.68
C VAL A 59 5.28 28.05 20.02
N VAL A 60 5.30 28.09 18.68
CA VAL A 60 5.65 29.32 17.95
C VAL A 60 4.63 30.42 18.22
N GLY A 61 3.32 30.13 18.14
CA GLY A 61 2.25 31.09 18.41
C GLY A 61 2.33 31.66 19.82
N GLY A 62 2.52 30.80 20.84
CA GLY A 62 2.65 31.21 22.22
C GLY A 62 3.88 32.10 22.49
N ILE A 63 5.04 31.74 21.93
CA ILE A 63 6.29 32.51 22.12
C ILE A 63 6.21 33.87 21.40
N VAL A 64 5.70 33.89 20.17
CA VAL A 64 5.52 35.15 19.41
C VAL A 64 4.58 36.09 20.16
N THR A 65 3.43 35.59 20.64
CA THR A 65 2.50 36.41 21.41
C THR A 65 3.10 36.88 22.73
N TYR A 66 3.91 36.07 23.42
CA TYR A 66 4.64 36.51 24.61
C TYR A 66 5.55 37.71 24.32
N ILE A 67 6.31 37.66 23.21
CA ILE A 67 7.19 38.74 22.77
C ILE A 67 6.36 40.00 22.44
N LEU A 68 5.29 39.85 21.66
CA LEU A 68 4.41 40.96 21.28
C LEU A 68 3.71 41.60 22.49
N PHE A 69 3.24 40.80 23.44
CA PHE A 69 2.59 41.29 24.65
C PHE A 69 3.56 42.14 25.50
N ASN A 70 4.80 41.67 25.67
CA ASN A 70 5.82 42.44 26.41
C ASN A 70 6.19 43.76 25.70
N LEU A 71 6.27 43.74 24.37
CA LEU A 71 6.61 44.92 23.55
C LEU A 71 5.50 45.96 23.52
N TYR A 72 4.27 45.54 23.21
CA TYR A 72 3.18 46.47 22.88
C TYR A 72 2.25 46.77 24.05
N ILE A 73 1.96 45.77 24.89
CA ILE A 73 1.00 45.91 26.00
C ILE A 73 1.72 46.38 27.26
N GLU A 74 2.78 45.67 27.67
CA GLU A 74 3.56 46.06 28.85
C GLU A 74 4.60 47.14 28.57
N ARG A 75 4.84 47.47 27.28
CA ARG A 75 5.80 48.50 26.83
C ARG A 75 7.18 48.34 27.47
N ARG A 76 7.58 47.09 27.75
CA ARG A 76 8.88 46.79 28.38
C ARG A 76 9.98 47.03 27.36
N SER A 77 10.77 48.07 27.60
CA SER A 77 11.91 48.40 26.72
C SER A 77 12.90 47.23 26.65
N PHE A 78 13.44 46.99 25.45
CA PHE A 78 14.46 45.97 25.23
C PHE A 78 15.75 46.25 26.02
N LYS A 79 16.09 47.53 26.24
CA LYS A 79 17.27 47.94 27.01
C LYS A 79 17.20 47.47 28.46
N THR A 80 16.02 47.53 29.08
CA THR A 80 15.83 47.18 30.50
C THR A 80 15.52 45.70 30.71
N HIS A 81 14.91 45.02 29.73
CA HIS A 81 14.45 43.63 29.85
C HIS A 81 15.13 42.67 28.86
N LYS A 82 16.38 42.97 28.50
CA LYS A 82 17.16 42.25 27.48
C LYS A 82 17.16 40.73 27.69
N GLN A 83 17.30 40.26 28.93
CA GLN A 83 17.33 38.84 29.27
C GLN A 83 16.03 38.12 28.89
N SER A 84 14.86 38.68 29.22
CA SER A 84 13.58 38.05 28.92
C SER A 84 13.31 37.93 27.41
N TYR A 85 13.68 38.96 26.64
CA TYR A 85 13.57 38.90 25.19
C TYR A 85 14.55 37.90 24.57
N LEU A 86 15.79 37.86 25.07
CA LEU A 86 16.80 36.92 24.59
C LEU A 86 16.38 35.47 24.88
N ILE A 87 15.84 35.18 26.05
CA ILE A 87 15.28 33.86 26.39
C ILE A 87 14.15 33.49 25.43
N ALA A 88 13.20 34.40 25.16
CA ALA A 88 12.09 34.11 24.25
C ALA A 88 12.57 33.85 22.81
N LEU A 89 13.54 34.63 22.32
CA LEU A 89 14.15 34.41 21.01
C LEU A 89 14.89 33.07 20.94
N VAL A 90 15.64 32.71 21.98
CA VAL A 90 16.32 31.41 22.07
C VAL A 90 15.30 30.27 22.10
N LEU A 91 14.20 30.41 22.85
CA LEU A 91 13.13 29.41 22.89
C LEU A 91 12.44 29.22 21.54
N LEU A 92 12.32 30.28 20.73
CA LEU A 92 11.77 30.21 19.37
C LEU A 92 12.60 29.30 18.45
N ILE A 93 13.87 29.05 18.79
CA ILE A 93 14.77 28.13 18.07
C ILE A 93 14.82 26.77 18.75
N ILE A 94 15.09 26.74 20.06
CA ILE A 94 15.32 25.50 20.81
C ILE A 94 14.05 24.64 20.85
N ALA A 95 12.89 25.23 21.13
CA ALA A 95 11.68 24.44 21.33
C ALA A 95 11.21 23.72 20.06
N PRO A 96 11.21 24.35 18.87
CA PRO A 96 10.98 23.63 17.61
C PRO A 96 11.98 22.49 17.36
N LEU A 97 13.27 22.71 17.60
CA LEU A 97 14.29 21.67 17.42
C LEU A 97 14.08 20.47 18.36
N LEU A 98 13.70 20.72 19.62
CA LEU A 98 13.34 19.67 20.57
C LEU A 98 12.13 18.87 20.08
N ILE A 99 11.10 19.54 19.57
CA ILE A 99 9.91 18.88 19.02
C ILE A 99 10.27 18.01 17.81
N VAL A 100 11.14 18.50 16.90
CA VAL A 100 11.65 17.72 15.76
C VAL A 100 12.45 16.50 16.24
N GLY A 101 13.29 16.65 17.27
CA GLY A 101 14.04 15.55 17.87
C GLY A 101 13.15 14.47 18.46
N ILE A 102 12.14 14.88 19.25
CA ILE A 102 11.14 13.96 19.83
C ILE A 102 10.34 13.27 18.72
N PHE A 103 9.93 14.01 17.69
CA PHE A 103 9.22 13.47 16.53
C PHE A 103 10.05 12.36 15.86
N ARG A 104 11.34 12.62 15.60
CA ARG A 104 12.24 11.65 14.97
C ARG A 104 12.35 10.36 15.77
N VAL A 105 12.54 10.45 17.09
CA VAL A 105 12.66 9.28 17.98
C VAL A 105 11.34 8.52 18.05
N HIS A 106 10.22 9.22 18.20
CA HIS A 106 8.90 8.60 18.25
C HIS A 106 8.54 7.92 16.92
N ALA A 107 8.82 8.55 15.79
CA ALA A 107 8.61 7.99 14.45
C ALA A 107 9.39 6.68 14.26
N LEU A 108 10.68 6.68 14.61
CA LEU A 108 11.52 5.49 14.52
C LEU A 108 11.02 4.37 15.44
N SER A 109 10.63 4.72 16.67
CA SER A 109 10.07 3.76 17.63
C SER A 109 8.80 3.10 17.12
N ILE A 110 7.87 3.86 16.52
CA ILE A 110 6.63 3.31 15.93
C ILE A 110 6.97 2.28 14.85
N VAL A 111 7.81 2.66 13.87
CA VAL A 111 8.13 1.79 12.74
C VAL A 111 8.85 0.53 13.22
N THR A 112 9.89 0.69 14.05
CA THR A 112 10.69 -0.44 14.57
C THR A 112 9.83 -1.40 15.39
N LYS A 113 8.91 -0.87 16.20
CA LYS A 113 8.01 -1.69 17.03
C LYS A 113 7.02 -2.49 16.19
N GLN A 114 6.45 -1.88 15.15
CA GLN A 114 5.47 -2.54 14.29
C GLN A 114 6.15 -3.58 13.39
N GLU A 115 7.20 -3.19 12.67
CA GLU A 115 7.95 -4.09 11.77
C GLU A 115 8.77 -5.15 12.55
N GLY A 116 8.98 -4.95 13.84
CA GLY A 116 9.56 -5.92 14.78
C GLY A 116 8.67 -7.13 15.09
N THR A 117 7.39 -7.09 14.72
CA THR A 117 6.43 -8.17 14.96
C THR A 117 6.18 -9.02 13.71
N THR A 118 5.60 -10.20 13.88
CA THR A 118 5.11 -11.03 12.77
C THR A 118 3.94 -10.33 12.06
N PRO A 119 3.97 -10.20 10.72
CA PRO A 119 2.84 -9.69 9.96
C PRO A 119 1.58 -10.50 10.24
N THR A 120 0.44 -9.83 10.34
CA THR A 120 -0.87 -10.49 10.46
C THR A 120 -1.42 -10.93 9.10
N GLN A 121 -0.95 -10.30 8.02
CA GLN A 121 -1.36 -10.63 6.66
C GLN A 121 -0.31 -10.10 5.69
N VAL A 122 -0.01 -10.91 4.69
CA VAL A 122 0.78 -10.49 3.53
C VAL A 122 0.05 -10.87 2.26
N THR A 123 -0.09 -9.92 1.36
CA THR A 123 -0.64 -10.12 0.02
C THR A 123 0.41 -9.70 -1.01
N ILE A 124 0.63 -10.53 -2.02
CA ILE A 124 1.55 -10.27 -3.13
C ILE A 124 0.72 -10.22 -4.41
N ARG A 125 0.64 -9.08 -5.09
CA ARG A 125 0.01 -8.96 -6.42
C ARG A 125 1.09 -8.97 -7.48
N VAL A 126 0.90 -9.77 -8.51
CA VAL A 126 1.77 -9.78 -9.69
C VAL A 126 1.30 -8.68 -10.64
N ASP A 127 2.18 -7.74 -10.94
CA ASP A 127 1.87 -6.54 -11.74
C ASP A 127 2.28 -6.68 -13.23
N ASP A 128 2.80 -7.85 -13.60
CA ASP A 128 3.28 -8.13 -14.95
C ASP A 128 2.15 -8.47 -15.94
N VAL A 129 2.41 -8.27 -17.24
CA VAL A 129 1.47 -8.57 -18.33
C VAL A 129 1.06 -10.04 -18.27
N GLY A 130 -0.21 -10.34 -18.54
CA GLY A 130 -0.71 -11.71 -18.44
C GLY A 130 -1.19 -12.15 -17.05
N ASN A 131 -0.99 -11.33 -16.01
CA ASN A 131 -1.39 -11.66 -14.63
C ASN A 131 -2.72 -11.03 -14.19
N SER A 132 -3.51 -10.51 -15.14
CA SER A 132 -4.87 -10.06 -14.88
C SER A 132 -5.75 -10.18 -16.12
N ILE A 133 -7.06 -10.10 -15.90
CA ILE A 133 -8.06 -9.89 -16.94
C ILE A 133 -9.04 -8.81 -16.45
N MET A 134 -9.21 -7.75 -17.24
CA MET A 134 -10.00 -6.57 -16.87
C MET A 134 -11.20 -6.41 -17.81
N PHE A 135 -12.37 -6.15 -17.25
CA PHE A 135 -13.63 -5.93 -17.96
C PHE A 135 -14.05 -4.46 -17.84
N ALA A 136 -14.32 -3.82 -18.97
CA ALA A 136 -14.70 -2.41 -19.00
C ALA A 136 -16.04 -2.21 -18.26
N THR A 137 -16.05 -1.27 -17.31
CA THR A 137 -17.27 -0.82 -16.61
C THR A 137 -17.70 0.58 -17.06
N SER A 138 -16.80 1.34 -17.67
CA SER A 138 -17.07 2.59 -18.40
C SER A 138 -15.95 2.85 -19.42
N SER A 139 -15.95 4.01 -20.08
CA SER A 139 -14.86 4.43 -20.97
C SER A 139 -13.53 4.69 -20.24
N SER A 140 -13.55 4.84 -18.91
CA SER A 140 -12.37 5.17 -18.10
C SER A 140 -12.21 4.28 -16.86
N SER A 141 -13.05 3.25 -16.70
CA SER A 141 -12.98 2.33 -15.56
C SER A 141 -13.15 0.88 -15.99
N ALA A 142 -12.48 -0.01 -15.27
CA ALA A 142 -12.62 -1.46 -15.41
C ALA A 142 -12.60 -2.14 -14.05
N GLY A 143 -13.31 -3.26 -13.95
CA GLY A 143 -13.21 -4.22 -12.85
C GLY A 143 -12.66 -5.53 -13.39
N GLY A 144 -11.94 -6.30 -12.59
CA GLY A 144 -11.32 -7.51 -13.10
C GLY A 144 -10.82 -8.44 -12.02
N ILE A 145 -10.10 -9.46 -12.47
CA ILE A 145 -9.51 -10.51 -11.65
C ILE A 145 -8.00 -10.44 -11.90
N ASP A 146 -7.24 -10.39 -10.83
CA ASP A 146 -5.78 -10.34 -10.84
C ASP A 146 -5.18 -11.50 -10.03
N LYS A 147 -3.99 -11.94 -10.43
CA LYS A 147 -3.20 -12.90 -9.66
C LYS A 147 -2.68 -12.21 -8.41
N SER A 148 -3.19 -12.64 -7.27
CA SER A 148 -2.79 -12.17 -5.95
C SER A 148 -2.60 -13.35 -5.00
N ILE A 149 -1.42 -13.46 -4.41
CA ILE A 149 -1.06 -14.52 -3.48
C ILE A 149 -1.26 -13.99 -2.07
N PHE A 150 -2.07 -14.71 -1.30
CA PHE A 150 -2.14 -14.49 0.13
C PHE A 150 -1.14 -15.43 0.79
N VAL A 151 -0.22 -14.89 1.57
CA VAL A 151 0.79 -15.71 2.25
C VAL A 151 0.10 -16.51 3.36
N PRO A 152 0.14 -17.85 3.32
CA PRO A 152 -0.48 -18.68 4.35
C PRO A 152 0.13 -18.44 5.72
N GLU A 153 -0.67 -18.60 6.77
CA GLU A 153 -0.26 -18.36 8.17
C GLU A 153 1.08 -19.02 8.56
N PRO A 154 1.37 -20.29 8.19
CA PRO A 154 2.66 -20.93 8.51
C PRO A 154 3.89 -20.19 7.98
N TYR A 155 3.74 -19.41 6.90
CA TYR A 155 4.83 -18.66 6.29
C TYR A 155 4.94 -17.20 6.77
N LEU A 156 3.96 -16.69 7.53
CA LEU A 156 3.95 -15.28 7.94
C LEU A 156 5.12 -14.92 8.84
N ASP A 157 5.52 -15.83 9.74
CA ASP A 157 6.66 -15.57 10.63
C ASP A 157 7.98 -15.53 9.87
N GLU A 158 8.22 -16.51 9.00
CA GLU A 158 9.39 -16.51 8.12
C GLU A 158 9.41 -15.25 7.25
N PHE A 159 8.28 -14.89 6.63
CA PHE A 159 8.16 -13.68 5.82
C PHE A 159 8.51 -12.42 6.62
N GLY A 160 8.01 -12.31 7.86
CA GLY A 160 8.33 -11.24 8.80
C GLY A 160 9.81 -11.16 9.15
N GLN A 161 10.46 -12.30 9.41
CA GLN A 161 11.90 -12.39 9.66
C GLN A 161 12.69 -11.91 8.44
N ARG A 162 12.36 -12.39 7.23
CA ARG A 162 13.05 -11.98 6.00
C ARG A 162 12.90 -10.49 5.68
N ILE A 163 11.75 -9.88 6.00
CA ILE A 163 11.59 -8.41 5.88
C ILE A 163 12.56 -7.69 6.83
N ARG A 164 12.71 -8.16 8.08
CA ARG A 164 13.63 -7.54 9.05
C ARG A 164 15.09 -7.66 8.62
N ASP A 165 15.42 -8.72 7.88
CA ASP A 165 16.78 -9.00 7.38
C ASP A 165 17.10 -8.32 6.04
N LEU A 166 16.23 -7.44 5.54
CA LEU A 166 16.48 -6.68 4.32
C LEU A 166 17.77 -5.87 4.42
N LYS A 167 18.67 -6.07 3.46
CA LYS A 167 19.91 -5.31 3.36
C LYS A 167 19.67 -4.03 2.57
N PHE A 168 19.92 -2.90 3.20
CA PHE A 168 19.83 -1.59 2.56
C PHE A 168 20.84 -1.46 1.43
N VAL A 169 20.39 -0.95 0.28
CA VAL A 169 21.23 -0.64 -0.88
C VAL A 169 21.40 0.88 -1.00
N GLU A 170 20.32 1.59 -1.27
CA GLU A 170 20.36 3.04 -1.51
C GLU A 170 19.00 3.71 -1.30
N VAL A 171 19.01 5.05 -1.29
CA VAL A 171 17.81 5.90 -1.33
C VAL A 171 17.88 6.81 -2.54
N LEU A 172 16.84 6.79 -3.37
CA LEU A 172 16.70 7.66 -4.54
C LEU A 172 15.49 8.58 -4.41
N GLU A 173 15.50 9.68 -5.13
CA GLU A 173 14.31 10.52 -5.31
C GLU A 173 13.26 9.78 -6.14
N ARG A 174 11.97 9.99 -5.85
CA ARG A 174 10.87 9.26 -6.50
C ARG A 174 10.84 9.42 -8.02
N GLU A 175 11.32 10.53 -8.56
CA GLU A 175 11.39 10.79 -10.00
C GLU A 175 12.42 9.89 -10.72
N LYS A 176 13.40 9.38 -9.98
CA LYS A 176 14.43 8.45 -10.48
C LYS A 176 14.02 6.99 -10.28
N GLN A 177 12.73 6.73 -10.06
CA GLN A 177 12.21 5.39 -9.86
C GLN A 177 12.49 4.52 -11.09
N MET A 178 13.13 3.38 -10.84
CA MET A 178 13.28 2.29 -11.81
C MET A 178 11.93 1.73 -12.26
N ASP A 179 11.95 0.97 -13.36
CA ASP A 179 10.84 0.42 -14.15
C ASP A 179 9.61 -0.11 -13.38
N THR A 180 8.55 -0.42 -14.14
CA THR A 180 7.31 -1.00 -13.60
C THR A 180 7.62 -2.21 -12.72
N PRO A 181 7.11 -2.28 -11.48
CA PRO A 181 7.40 -3.40 -10.59
C PRO A 181 6.89 -4.72 -11.18
N TYR A 182 7.60 -5.80 -10.88
CA TYR A 182 7.12 -7.15 -11.17
C TYR A 182 5.99 -7.55 -10.22
N SER A 183 6.12 -7.18 -8.95
CA SER A 183 5.07 -7.39 -7.95
C SER A 183 4.99 -6.28 -6.91
N THR A 184 3.79 -6.11 -6.36
CA THR A 184 3.53 -5.26 -5.20
C THR A 184 3.15 -6.15 -4.01
N ILE A 185 3.75 -5.86 -2.86
CA ILE A 185 3.61 -6.62 -1.62
C ILE A 185 2.99 -5.71 -0.57
N TRP A 186 1.80 -6.06 -0.08
CA TRP A 186 1.15 -5.39 1.04
C TRP A 186 1.35 -6.23 2.29
N ILE A 187 1.91 -5.59 3.31
CA ILE A 187 2.24 -6.24 4.57
C ILE A 187 1.48 -5.50 5.66
N ASN A 188 0.59 -6.21 6.34
CA ASN A 188 -0.21 -5.69 7.43
C ASN A 188 0.31 -6.24 8.75
N TYR A 189 0.41 -5.36 9.74
CA TYR A 189 0.82 -5.67 11.10
C TYR A 189 -0.27 -5.22 12.07
N ARG A 190 -0.29 -5.87 13.24
CA ARG A 190 -1.19 -5.49 14.34
C ARG A 190 -0.49 -5.61 15.68
N ALA A 191 0.53 -4.79 15.94
CA ALA A 191 1.17 -4.77 17.25
C ALA A 191 0.33 -3.96 18.24
N GLU A 192 0.03 -4.55 19.41
CA GLU A 192 -0.73 -3.93 20.51
C GLU A 192 -2.10 -3.39 20.08
N GLY A 193 -2.77 -4.10 19.18
CA GLY A 193 -4.10 -3.71 18.69
C GLY A 193 -4.10 -2.53 17.71
N LYS A 194 -2.95 -1.89 17.44
CA LYS A 194 -2.80 -0.82 16.45
C LYS A 194 -2.47 -1.41 15.08
N TRP A 195 -3.20 -0.96 14.07
CA TRP A 195 -2.94 -1.34 12.69
C TRP A 195 -1.76 -0.53 12.12
N TYR A 196 -0.87 -1.22 11.42
CA TYR A 196 0.22 -0.65 10.64
C TYR A 196 0.32 -1.40 9.31
N SER A 197 0.71 -0.71 8.25
CA SER A 197 0.89 -1.32 6.94
C SER A 197 2.10 -0.77 6.20
N LYS A 198 2.81 -1.69 5.56
CA LYS A 198 3.95 -1.45 4.69
C LYS A 198 3.58 -1.90 3.27
N ILE A 199 4.02 -1.13 2.28
CA ILE A 199 3.89 -1.54 0.87
C ILE A 199 5.28 -1.57 0.30
N MET A 200 5.66 -2.74 -0.20
CA MET A 200 6.91 -2.94 -0.91
C MET A 200 6.62 -3.26 -2.38
N ARG A 201 7.56 -2.92 -3.24
CA ARG A 201 7.57 -3.31 -4.65
C ARG A 201 8.79 -4.18 -4.87
N TYR A 202 8.65 -5.21 -5.68
CA TYR A 202 9.73 -6.10 -6.05
C TYR A 202 9.94 -6.06 -7.56
N ASN A 203 11.21 -5.96 -7.96
CA ASN A 203 11.63 -6.06 -9.35
C ASN A 203 13.06 -6.61 -9.41
N GLN A 204 13.25 -7.78 -10.03
CA GLN A 204 14.55 -8.37 -10.38
C GLN A 204 15.61 -8.27 -9.25
N GLY A 205 15.36 -8.93 -8.11
CA GLY A 205 16.29 -8.96 -6.97
C GLY A 205 16.27 -7.72 -6.07
N LEU A 206 15.55 -6.66 -6.44
CA LEU A 206 15.43 -5.44 -5.64
C LEU A 206 14.02 -5.27 -5.07
N PHE A 207 13.98 -5.05 -3.76
CA PHE A 207 12.80 -4.61 -3.03
C PHE A 207 12.86 -3.10 -2.83
N SER A 208 11.74 -2.41 -2.97
CA SER A 208 11.68 -0.96 -2.76
C SER A 208 10.43 -0.52 -2.02
N GLU A 209 10.54 0.57 -1.29
CA GLU A 209 9.40 1.18 -0.60
C GLU A 209 9.46 2.71 -0.61
N ALA A 210 8.30 3.35 -0.49
CA ALA A 210 8.23 4.80 -0.34
C ALA A 210 8.60 5.20 1.10
N VAL A 211 9.58 6.10 1.23
CA VAL A 211 10.06 6.62 2.52
C VAL A 211 9.88 8.13 2.61
N ALA A 212 10.04 8.67 3.82
CA ALA A 212 9.89 10.09 4.13
C ALA A 212 10.66 11.00 3.16
N GLY A 213 10.02 12.09 2.72
CA GLY A 213 10.63 13.10 1.84
C GLY A 213 10.51 12.82 0.35
N GLN A 214 9.46 12.11 -0.11
CA GLN A 214 9.28 11.72 -1.52
C GLN A 214 10.45 10.92 -2.10
N ARG A 215 11.00 10.04 -1.28
CA ARG A 215 12.13 9.18 -1.63
C ARG A 215 11.69 7.72 -1.71
N MET A 216 12.49 6.91 -2.39
CA MET A 216 12.36 5.46 -2.45
C MET A 216 13.60 4.83 -1.82
N ALA A 217 13.41 3.93 -0.86
CA ALA A 217 14.50 3.12 -0.33
C ALA A 217 14.52 1.77 -1.05
N TYR A 218 15.73 1.27 -1.34
CA TYR A 218 15.98 0.02 -2.03
C TYR A 218 16.73 -0.97 -1.13
N TYR A 219 16.36 -2.23 -1.26
CA TYR A 219 16.86 -3.32 -0.43
C TYR A 219 17.03 -4.59 -1.25
N THR A 220 17.86 -5.50 -0.74
CA THR A 220 18.02 -6.86 -1.25
C THR A 220 17.81 -7.88 -0.14
N ASN A 221 17.17 -9.00 -0.45
CA ASN A 221 17.20 -10.20 0.37
C ASN A 221 16.90 -11.45 -0.49
N PRO A 222 17.93 -12.22 -0.87
CA PRO A 222 17.76 -13.43 -1.70
C PRO A 222 16.82 -14.47 -1.07
N GLN A 223 16.79 -14.59 0.26
CA GLN A 223 15.92 -15.55 0.93
C GLN A 223 14.44 -15.14 0.88
N LEU A 224 14.16 -13.83 0.85
CA LEU A 224 12.81 -13.32 0.63
C LEU A 224 12.37 -13.57 -0.82
N GLU A 225 13.28 -13.41 -1.77
CA GLU A 225 13.04 -13.72 -3.18
C GLU A 225 12.71 -15.20 -3.38
N GLU A 226 13.53 -16.12 -2.85
CA GLU A 226 13.28 -17.57 -2.88
C GLU A 226 11.92 -17.95 -2.27
N LEU A 227 11.53 -17.30 -1.16
CA LEU A 227 10.23 -17.52 -0.54
C LEU A 227 9.08 -17.06 -1.46
N ILE A 228 9.22 -15.88 -2.08
CA ILE A 228 8.23 -15.37 -3.03
C ILE A 228 8.12 -16.30 -4.25
N GLU A 229 9.24 -16.78 -4.80
CA GLU A 229 9.24 -17.73 -5.91
C GLU A 229 8.53 -19.04 -5.54
N ARG A 230 8.80 -19.59 -4.36
CA ARG A 230 8.09 -20.78 -3.86
C ARG A 230 6.59 -20.54 -3.78
N LEU A 231 6.18 -19.42 -3.21
CA LEU A 231 4.78 -19.03 -3.12
C LEU A 231 4.12 -18.87 -4.51
N MET A 232 4.87 -18.36 -5.50
CA MET A 232 4.40 -18.26 -6.88
C MET A 232 4.21 -19.64 -7.54
N LEU A 233 5.14 -20.58 -7.28
CA LEU A 233 5.03 -21.96 -7.75
C LEU A 233 3.84 -22.67 -7.12
N ASP A 234 3.63 -22.50 -5.82
CA ASP A 234 2.48 -23.05 -5.11
C ASP A 234 1.16 -22.47 -5.67
N ALA A 235 1.13 -21.17 -5.96
CA ALA A 235 -0.04 -20.53 -6.57
C ALA A 235 -0.30 -21.00 -8.02
N ALA A 236 0.72 -21.50 -8.73
CA ALA A 236 0.57 -22.03 -10.08
C ALA A 236 0.00 -23.46 -10.10
N ASP A 237 -0.01 -24.17 -8.97
CA ASP A 237 -0.57 -25.51 -8.88
C ASP A 237 -2.09 -25.47 -8.67
N ILE A 238 -2.85 -25.90 -9.68
CA ILE A 238 -4.31 -25.99 -9.63
C ILE A 238 -4.81 -26.85 -8.46
N ASN A 239 -4.00 -27.79 -7.97
CA ASN A 239 -4.37 -28.67 -6.87
C ASN A 239 -4.43 -27.94 -5.51
N ASN A 240 -3.93 -26.70 -5.42
CA ASN A 240 -4.04 -25.89 -4.21
C ASN A 240 -5.40 -25.18 -4.08
N TYR A 241 -6.27 -25.34 -5.07
CA TYR A 241 -7.59 -24.73 -5.15
C TYR A 241 -8.68 -25.81 -5.07
N ASN A 242 -9.87 -25.45 -4.56
CA ASN A 242 -11.03 -26.36 -4.49
C ASN A 242 -12.35 -25.73 -4.94
N GLN A 243 -12.34 -24.46 -5.28
CA GLN A 243 -13.51 -23.72 -5.71
C GLN A 243 -13.09 -22.58 -6.63
N ALA A 244 -14.03 -22.12 -7.46
CA ALA A 244 -13.83 -20.99 -8.33
C ALA A 244 -15.10 -20.12 -8.42
N ARG A 245 -14.93 -18.89 -8.90
CA ARG A 245 -16.02 -18.00 -9.28
C ARG A 245 -15.85 -17.54 -10.72
N ILE A 246 -16.91 -17.64 -11.50
CA ILE A 246 -16.92 -17.20 -12.88
C ILE A 246 -17.47 -15.78 -12.96
N TYR A 247 -16.73 -14.94 -13.67
CA TYR A 247 -17.09 -13.56 -14.00
C TYR A 247 -17.11 -13.39 -15.52
N ASN A 248 -17.99 -12.52 -15.99
CA ASN A 248 -17.96 -11.98 -17.35
C ASN A 248 -18.34 -10.49 -17.33
N THR A 249 -18.54 -9.92 -18.51
CA THR A 249 -18.95 -8.52 -18.65
C THR A 249 -20.27 -8.19 -17.95
N LEU A 250 -21.22 -9.14 -17.87
CA LEU A 250 -22.49 -8.94 -17.17
C LEU A 250 -22.28 -8.87 -15.65
N THR A 251 -21.41 -9.72 -15.10
CA THR A 251 -21.07 -9.69 -13.66
C THR A 251 -20.57 -8.32 -13.22
N PHE A 252 -19.74 -7.66 -14.05
CA PHE A 252 -19.17 -6.35 -13.72
C PHE A 252 -20.07 -5.16 -14.10
N ASN A 253 -20.82 -5.23 -15.21
CA ASN A 253 -21.65 -4.12 -15.68
C ASN A 253 -23.07 -4.12 -15.09
N GLU A 254 -23.66 -5.29 -14.90
CA GLU A 254 -25.03 -5.48 -14.42
C GLU A 254 -25.08 -5.93 -12.96
N LYS A 255 -23.91 -6.08 -12.32
CA LYS A 255 -23.77 -6.52 -10.92
C LYS A 255 -24.47 -7.85 -10.64
N LEU A 256 -24.51 -8.75 -11.63
CA LEU A 256 -24.97 -10.11 -11.42
C LEU A 256 -24.04 -10.82 -10.44
N GLU A 257 -24.59 -11.70 -9.62
CA GLU A 257 -23.79 -12.53 -8.73
C GLU A 257 -22.93 -13.50 -9.55
N PRO A 258 -21.61 -13.58 -9.28
CA PRO A 258 -20.74 -14.51 -10.00
C PRO A 258 -21.11 -15.94 -9.68
N LYS A 259 -21.10 -16.81 -10.70
CA LYS A 259 -21.41 -18.23 -10.52
C LYS A 259 -20.27 -18.91 -9.75
N LYS A 260 -20.62 -19.55 -8.63
CA LYS A 260 -19.69 -20.37 -7.84
C LYS A 260 -19.59 -21.78 -8.40
N ILE A 261 -18.37 -22.28 -8.58
CA ILE A 261 -18.05 -23.67 -8.95
C ILE A 261 -17.36 -24.35 -7.76
N ILE A 262 -17.86 -25.53 -7.37
CA ILE A 262 -17.34 -26.38 -6.29
C ILE A 262 -17.48 -27.85 -6.65
N GLY A 263 -16.85 -28.75 -5.89
CA GLY A 263 -17.10 -30.20 -5.98
C GLY A 263 -16.81 -30.77 -7.37
N GLU A 264 -17.75 -31.54 -7.92
CA GLU A 264 -17.62 -32.19 -9.22
C GLU A 264 -17.38 -31.20 -10.37
N ASP A 265 -18.06 -30.06 -10.37
CA ASP A 265 -17.88 -29.05 -11.41
C ASP A 265 -16.48 -28.41 -11.35
N PHE A 266 -15.90 -28.27 -10.16
CA PHE A 266 -14.52 -27.85 -10.02
C PHE A 266 -13.57 -28.93 -10.53
N GLN A 267 -13.82 -30.20 -10.20
CA GLN A 267 -13.01 -31.31 -10.70
C GLN A 267 -13.06 -31.45 -12.23
N ARG A 268 -14.18 -31.09 -12.87
CA ARG A 268 -14.26 -31.00 -14.34
C ARG A 268 -13.34 -29.92 -14.90
N LEU A 269 -13.29 -28.74 -14.25
CA LEU A 269 -12.35 -27.67 -14.63
C LEU A 269 -10.89 -28.14 -14.47
N VAL A 270 -10.54 -28.74 -13.34
CA VAL A 270 -9.18 -29.29 -13.12
C VAL A 270 -8.85 -30.37 -14.16
N GLY A 271 -9.79 -31.29 -14.40
CA GLY A 271 -9.66 -32.36 -15.37
C GLY A 271 -9.54 -31.89 -16.82
N SER A 272 -9.77 -30.60 -17.10
CA SER A 272 -9.60 -29.99 -18.42
C SER A 272 -8.14 -29.61 -18.69
N LEU A 273 -7.31 -29.46 -17.66
CA LEU A 273 -5.89 -29.06 -17.74
C LEU A 273 -4.96 -30.26 -18.04
N ARG A 274 -5.31 -31.08 -19.03
CA ARG A 274 -4.54 -32.26 -19.39
C ARG A 274 -3.56 -31.99 -20.54
N PRO A 275 -2.43 -32.73 -20.61
CA PRO A 275 -1.50 -32.62 -21.72
C PRO A 275 -2.14 -32.85 -23.10
N GLU A 276 -3.15 -33.71 -23.20
CA GLU A 276 -3.88 -33.95 -24.45
C GLU A 276 -4.64 -32.72 -24.97
N ASN A 277 -5.06 -31.81 -24.09
CA ASN A 277 -5.79 -30.60 -24.45
C ASN A 277 -4.87 -29.42 -24.72
N LEU A 278 -3.56 -29.56 -24.50
CA LEU A 278 -2.61 -28.45 -24.58
C LEU A 278 -2.46 -27.96 -26.04
N ILE A 279 -2.71 -26.67 -26.24
CA ILE A 279 -2.52 -25.99 -27.51
C ILE A 279 -1.03 -25.66 -27.68
N LYS A 280 -0.41 -26.17 -28.76
CA LYS A 280 1.03 -25.98 -29.04
C LYS A 280 1.36 -24.82 -29.97
N GLN A 281 0.36 -24.24 -30.62
CA GLN A 281 0.53 -23.15 -31.61
C GLN A 281 -0.45 -22.02 -31.30
N ASP A 282 -0.10 -20.78 -31.66
CA ASP A 282 -0.97 -19.63 -31.42
C ASP A 282 -2.22 -19.67 -32.32
N THR A 283 -3.32 -20.19 -31.77
CA THR A 283 -4.66 -20.17 -32.39
C THR A 283 -5.32 -18.81 -32.24
N GLU A 284 -6.46 -18.61 -32.90
CA GLU A 284 -7.27 -17.39 -32.77
C GLU A 284 -7.66 -17.10 -31.31
N GLY A 285 -8.10 -18.12 -30.57
CA GLY A 285 -8.45 -18.00 -29.15
C GLY A 285 -7.26 -17.58 -28.28
N VAL A 286 -6.07 -18.14 -28.54
CA VAL A 286 -4.83 -17.74 -27.84
C VAL A 286 -4.53 -16.26 -28.08
N LYS A 287 -4.59 -15.80 -29.33
CA LYS A 287 -4.34 -14.40 -29.70
C LYS A 287 -5.35 -13.46 -29.04
N ARG A 288 -6.63 -13.83 -29.05
CA ARG A 288 -7.72 -13.04 -28.44
C ARG A 288 -7.60 -12.94 -26.93
N ILE A 289 -7.25 -14.01 -26.24
CA ILE A 289 -6.98 -13.96 -24.80
C ILE A 289 -5.76 -13.07 -24.53
N LYS A 290 -4.65 -13.27 -25.25
CA LYS A 290 -3.43 -12.45 -25.10
C LYS A 290 -3.72 -10.96 -25.24
N SER A 291 -4.49 -10.54 -26.26
CA SER A 291 -4.82 -9.13 -26.46
C SER A 291 -5.54 -8.52 -25.24
N TYR A 292 -6.48 -9.24 -24.64
CA TYR A 292 -7.20 -8.74 -23.46
C TYR A 292 -6.38 -8.76 -22.15
N GLN A 293 -5.21 -9.38 -22.15
CA GLN A 293 -4.28 -9.36 -21.02
C GLN A 293 -3.15 -8.35 -21.19
N GLU A 294 -3.07 -7.67 -22.33
CA GLU A 294 -2.14 -6.57 -22.56
C GLU A 294 -2.50 -5.35 -21.70
N ARG A 295 -1.49 -4.52 -21.40
CA ARG A 295 -1.70 -3.32 -20.57
C ARG A 295 -2.69 -2.38 -21.24
N LYS A 296 -3.67 -1.91 -20.45
CA LYS A 296 -4.70 -0.94 -20.86
C LYS A 296 -5.67 -1.44 -21.94
N GLN A 297 -5.65 -2.72 -22.28
CA GLN A 297 -6.72 -3.34 -23.05
C GLN A 297 -7.69 -4.01 -22.09
N TRP A 298 -8.98 -3.70 -22.24
CA TRP A 298 -10.04 -4.27 -21.42
C TRP A 298 -10.99 -5.04 -22.31
N VAL A 299 -11.57 -6.10 -21.77
CA VAL A 299 -12.70 -6.79 -22.38
C VAL A 299 -13.84 -5.77 -22.56
N PRO A 300 -14.27 -5.46 -23.80
CA PRO A 300 -15.32 -4.48 -24.07
C PRO A 300 -16.65 -4.88 -23.45
N LYS A 301 -17.58 -3.93 -23.27
CA LYS A 301 -18.87 -4.22 -22.63
C LYS A 301 -19.75 -5.17 -23.46
N GLU A 302 -19.57 -5.11 -24.78
CA GLU A 302 -20.30 -5.87 -25.78
C GLU A 302 -19.78 -7.31 -25.88
N GLU A 303 -18.58 -7.59 -25.36
CA GLU A 303 -17.97 -8.92 -25.38
C GLU A 303 -18.70 -9.84 -24.40
N ARG A 304 -19.20 -10.98 -24.89
CA ARG A 304 -19.99 -11.93 -24.09
C ARG A 304 -19.31 -13.29 -23.94
N ASP A 305 -18.28 -13.57 -24.74
CA ASP A 305 -17.66 -14.89 -24.80
C ASP A 305 -16.42 -15.03 -23.92
N ILE A 306 -15.91 -13.92 -23.37
CA ILE A 306 -14.75 -13.93 -22.48
C ILE A 306 -15.21 -14.01 -21.02
N TYR A 307 -14.68 -15.01 -20.33
CA TYR A 307 -14.94 -15.28 -18.93
C TYR A 307 -13.62 -15.25 -18.15
N GLY A 308 -13.64 -14.62 -16.98
CA GLY A 308 -12.60 -14.71 -15.98
C GLY A 308 -13.02 -15.69 -14.90
N ILE A 309 -12.15 -16.63 -14.55
CA ILE A 309 -12.42 -17.65 -13.52
C ILE A 309 -11.47 -17.39 -12.36
N ASP A 310 -11.99 -16.87 -11.25
CA ASP A 310 -11.25 -16.59 -10.02
C ASP A 310 -11.14 -17.87 -9.18
N LEU A 311 -9.91 -18.35 -8.95
CA LEU A 311 -9.61 -19.59 -8.23
C LEU A 311 -9.34 -19.29 -6.76
N TRP A 312 -10.01 -20.00 -5.84
CA TRP A 312 -9.86 -19.76 -4.41
C TRP A 312 -9.20 -20.94 -3.70
N GLN A 313 -8.24 -20.61 -2.84
CA GLN A 313 -7.38 -21.57 -2.17
C GLN A 313 -8.14 -22.43 -1.16
N LYS A 314 -7.74 -23.71 -1.06
CA LYS A 314 -8.22 -24.66 -0.05
C LYS A 314 -8.03 -24.11 1.36
N GLY A 315 -9.02 -24.33 2.23
CA GLY A 315 -8.91 -23.99 3.66
C GLY A 315 -9.03 -22.51 3.99
N SER A 316 -9.22 -21.63 3.01
CA SER A 316 -9.54 -20.22 3.28
C SER A 316 -11.04 -20.03 3.49
N GLU A 317 -11.45 -19.54 4.67
CA GLU A 317 -12.86 -19.21 4.97
C GLU A 317 -13.34 -17.95 4.21
N GLY A 318 -12.40 -17.18 3.67
CA GLY A 318 -12.65 -15.98 2.90
C GLY A 318 -11.79 -15.93 1.64
N ASN A 319 -12.22 -15.08 0.71
CA ASN A 319 -11.57 -14.57 -0.50
C ASN A 319 -10.05 -14.26 -0.36
N MET A 320 -9.21 -15.25 -0.09
CA MET A 320 -7.79 -15.06 0.25
C MET A 320 -6.94 -15.98 -0.65
N GLY A 321 -6.15 -15.36 -1.53
CA GLY A 321 -5.32 -16.05 -2.52
C GLY A 321 -6.11 -16.32 -3.81
N ARG A 322 -5.91 -15.45 -4.80
CA ARG A 322 -6.54 -15.52 -6.12
C ARG A 322 -5.49 -15.84 -7.16
N ASN A 323 -5.65 -16.99 -7.80
CA ASN A 323 -5.15 -17.14 -9.14
C ASN A 323 -6.34 -17.15 -10.09
N PHE A 324 -6.12 -17.09 -11.40
CA PHE A 324 -7.23 -16.99 -12.33
C PHE A 324 -6.98 -17.79 -13.60
N MET A 325 -8.08 -18.07 -14.27
CA MET A 325 -8.08 -18.56 -15.65
C MET A 325 -8.86 -17.59 -16.53
N VAL A 326 -8.57 -17.60 -17.82
CA VAL A 326 -9.37 -16.89 -18.84
C VAL A 326 -9.93 -17.92 -19.79
N TYR A 327 -11.23 -17.89 -20.02
CA TYR A 327 -11.90 -18.79 -20.96
C TYR A 327 -12.57 -17.98 -22.06
N ASP A 328 -12.27 -18.32 -23.31
CA ASP A 328 -12.99 -17.85 -24.49
C ASP A 328 -13.96 -18.94 -24.94
N LYS A 329 -15.26 -18.68 -24.78
CA LYS A 329 -16.36 -19.58 -25.15
C LYS A 329 -16.49 -19.75 -26.66
N LEU A 330 -16.17 -18.73 -27.44
CA LEU A 330 -16.32 -18.76 -28.91
C LEU A 330 -15.35 -19.79 -29.51
N THR A 331 -14.09 -19.73 -29.07
CA THR A 331 -13.02 -20.60 -29.58
C THR A 331 -12.78 -21.83 -28.71
N LYS A 332 -13.49 -21.96 -27.58
CA LYS A 332 -13.32 -23.03 -26.59
C LYS A 332 -11.87 -23.12 -26.08
N THR A 333 -11.27 -21.96 -25.81
CA THR A 333 -9.87 -21.84 -25.38
C THR A 333 -9.81 -21.43 -23.92
N LEU A 334 -9.12 -22.20 -23.09
CA LEU A 334 -8.85 -21.89 -21.68
C LEU A 334 -7.37 -21.53 -21.50
N MET A 335 -7.08 -20.50 -20.72
CA MET A 335 -5.73 -20.12 -20.30
C MET A 335 -5.56 -20.31 -18.80
N PHE A 336 -4.47 -20.94 -18.39
CA PHE A 336 -4.03 -21.01 -16.99
C PHE A 336 -2.50 -21.01 -16.92
N GLU A 337 -1.91 -20.12 -16.12
CA GLU A 337 -0.46 -19.98 -15.93
C GLU A 337 0.32 -19.91 -17.26
N GLY A 338 -0.17 -19.11 -18.21
CA GLY A 338 0.45 -18.91 -19.52
C GLY A 338 0.34 -20.10 -20.48
N LYS A 339 -0.29 -21.21 -20.08
CA LYS A 339 -0.59 -22.36 -20.93
C LYS A 339 -2.03 -22.28 -21.42
N TYR A 340 -2.25 -22.75 -22.65
CA TYR A 340 -3.55 -22.69 -23.32
C TYR A 340 -4.06 -24.10 -23.63
N TYR A 341 -5.35 -24.31 -23.45
CA TYR A 341 -6.00 -25.61 -23.57
C TYR A 341 -7.26 -25.51 -24.43
N GLN A 342 -7.48 -26.49 -25.31
CA GLN A 342 -8.68 -26.62 -26.13
C GLN A 342 -9.72 -27.44 -25.37
N VAL A 343 -10.71 -26.79 -24.77
CA VAL A 343 -11.64 -27.43 -23.82
C VAL A 343 -13.04 -26.84 -23.94
N ASP A 344 -14.07 -27.68 -23.85
CA ASP A 344 -15.47 -27.21 -23.84
C ASP A 344 -15.98 -27.07 -22.41
N LEU A 345 -16.05 -25.83 -21.93
CA LEU A 345 -16.60 -25.51 -20.61
C LEU A 345 -18.04 -24.96 -20.70
N GLY A 346 -18.74 -25.12 -21.82
CA GLY A 346 -20.07 -24.52 -22.04
C GLY A 346 -21.11 -24.86 -20.97
N ASN A 347 -21.04 -26.05 -20.38
CA ASN A 347 -21.92 -26.46 -19.28
C ASN A 347 -21.59 -25.75 -17.95
N LEU A 348 -20.34 -25.29 -17.79
CA LEU A 348 -19.87 -24.56 -16.62
C LEU A 348 -20.08 -23.05 -16.78
N VAL A 349 -19.97 -22.50 -18.00
CA VAL A 349 -20.15 -21.08 -18.30
C VAL A 349 -21.46 -20.82 -19.06
N HIS A 350 -22.48 -20.36 -18.34
CA HIS A 350 -23.77 -19.97 -18.90
C HIS A 350 -24.15 -18.55 -18.49
#